data_AF-S4REF2-F1
#
_entry.id   AF-S4REF2-F1
#
_cell.length_a   1.000
_cell.length_b   1.000
_cell.length_c   1.000
_cell.angle_alpha   90.00
_cell.angle_beta   90.00
_cell.angle_gamma   90.00
#
_symmetry.space_group_name_H-M   'P 1'
#
loop_
_entity.id
_entity.type
_entity.pdbx_description
1 polymer ?
#
loop_
_entity_poly.entity_id
_entity_poly.type
_entity_poly.pdbx_seq_one_letter_code
_entity_poly.pdbx_strand_id
1 'polypeptide(L)'
;FLQKRKCFIFPMPTHPDDMDQLENKLSETFLKVAEEFTSHIYQIMKYKNIDGVILTGQLFLQVAELYVQAHRLGDMACIEGARKEVVLLANKQAMEDAKGVYQREMETLLNKLPVEYKQLQRHQEECTKKAMALFCRRSVLDCNHEFEKMLLRFTLETFEKMEKKNTEQSYKLSEQRLHELFQHVNEMDKEFMQPGGYQRYKAAMLKLDEEYRATEGLGEEKDKAYEDFMEKNKDRGQSILMVDKTLT
;
A
#
# COMPACT_ATOMS: atom_id res chain seq x y z
N PHE A 1 1.81 -22.17 -39.49
CA PHE A 1 1.46 -20.75 -39.36
C PHE A 1 0.02 -20.52 -38.89
N LEU A 2 -1.04 -20.88 -39.64
CA LEU A 2 -2.43 -20.75 -39.15
C LEU A 2 -3.01 -22.07 -38.64
N GLN A 3 -3.59 -22.06 -37.43
CA GLN A 3 -4.13 -23.25 -36.76
C GLN A 3 -5.52 -23.68 -37.29
N LYS A 4 -6.35 -22.72 -37.71
CA LYS A 4 -7.69 -22.97 -38.28
C LYS A 4 -7.84 -22.17 -39.57
N ARG A 5 -8.60 -22.71 -40.52
CA ARG A 5 -8.85 -22.08 -41.82
C ARG A 5 -10.33 -22.22 -42.16
N LYS A 6 -10.92 -21.13 -42.66
CA LYS A 6 -12.30 -21.07 -43.16
C LYS A 6 -12.29 -20.13 -44.36
N CYS A 7 -13.05 -20.47 -45.39
CA CYS A 7 -13.20 -19.68 -46.61
C CYS A 7 -14.66 -19.22 -46.73
N PHE A 8 -14.87 -18.00 -47.19
CA PHE A 8 -16.16 -17.41 -47.55
C PHE A 8 -16.06 -16.89 -48.98
N ILE A 9 -17.09 -17.11 -49.78
CA ILE A 9 -17.13 -16.64 -51.17
C ILE A 9 -18.23 -15.58 -51.24
N PHE A 10 -17.82 -14.33 -51.43
CA PHE A 10 -18.74 -13.22 -51.59
C PHE A 10 -19.14 -13.08 -53.07
N PRO A 11 -20.44 -13.00 -53.40
CA PRO A 11 -20.88 -12.62 -54.74
C PRO A 11 -20.56 -11.13 -54.99
N MET A 12 -20.78 -10.66 -56.22
CA MET A 12 -20.67 -9.22 -56.51
C MET A 12 -21.61 -8.44 -55.60
N PRO A 13 -21.13 -7.38 -54.92
CA PRO A 13 -21.94 -6.68 -53.94
C PRO A 13 -23.09 -5.92 -54.58
N THR A 14 -22.91 -5.42 -55.81
CA THR A 14 -23.94 -4.74 -56.61
C THR A 14 -23.62 -4.85 -58.10
N HIS A 15 -24.44 -4.24 -58.96
CA HIS A 15 -24.16 -4.13 -60.40
C HIS A 15 -22.92 -3.25 -60.64
N PRO A 16 -22.05 -3.53 -61.62
CA PRO A 16 -20.85 -2.72 -61.87
C PRO A 16 -21.10 -1.21 -62.02
N ASP A 17 -22.24 -0.83 -62.60
CA ASP A 17 -22.62 0.57 -62.79
C ASP A 17 -23.04 1.29 -61.51
N ASP A 18 -23.36 0.54 -60.44
CA ASP A 18 -23.83 1.07 -59.14
C ASP A 18 -22.73 1.02 -58.05
N MET A 19 -21.48 0.72 -58.42
CA MET A 19 -20.36 0.55 -57.47
C MET A 19 -20.03 1.82 -56.68
N ASP A 20 -20.34 3.00 -57.21
CA ASP A 20 -20.23 4.29 -56.52
C ASP A 20 -21.31 4.50 -55.45
N GLN A 21 -22.39 3.70 -55.49
CA GLN A 21 -23.55 3.77 -54.60
C GLN A 21 -23.66 2.53 -53.69
N LEU A 22 -22.52 1.90 -53.40
CA LEU A 22 -22.42 0.61 -52.71
C LEU A 22 -23.20 0.56 -51.39
N GLU A 23 -23.18 1.64 -50.61
CA GLU A 23 -23.84 1.69 -49.29
C GLU A 23 -25.37 1.51 -49.36
N ASN A 24 -25.99 1.84 -50.50
CA ASN A 24 -27.44 1.87 -50.65
C ASN A 24 -27.99 0.80 -51.62
N LYS A 25 -27.11 0.14 -52.40
CA LYS A 25 -27.50 -0.76 -53.49
C LYS A 25 -26.89 -2.16 -53.36
N LEU A 26 -26.67 -2.64 -52.15
CA LEU A 26 -26.18 -4.01 -51.94
C LEU A 26 -27.23 -5.04 -52.36
N SER A 27 -26.77 -6.07 -53.07
CA SER A 27 -27.61 -7.21 -53.43
C SER A 27 -27.95 -8.06 -52.20
N GLU A 28 -29.16 -8.62 -52.18
CA GLU A 28 -29.61 -9.50 -51.09
C GLU A 28 -28.71 -10.73 -50.90
N THR A 29 -28.18 -11.28 -52.00
CA THR A 29 -27.28 -12.43 -51.97
C THR A 29 -25.94 -12.09 -51.33
N PHE A 30 -25.41 -10.89 -51.57
CA PHE A 30 -24.22 -10.39 -50.88
C PHE A 30 -24.49 -10.17 -49.39
N LEU A 31 -25.61 -9.52 -49.05
CA LEU A 31 -25.98 -9.25 -47.66
C LEU A 31 -26.10 -10.54 -46.84
N LYS A 32 -26.72 -11.57 -47.42
CA LYS A 32 -26.84 -12.88 -46.77
C LYS A 32 -25.48 -13.51 -46.45
N VAL A 33 -24.53 -13.48 -47.40
CA VAL A 33 -23.18 -14.00 -47.16
C VAL A 33 -22.42 -13.15 -46.15
N ALA A 34 -22.58 -11.83 -46.18
CA ALA A 34 -21.98 -10.92 -45.21
C ALA A 34 -22.49 -11.18 -43.79
N GLU A 35 -23.79 -11.45 -43.63
CA GLU A 35 -24.40 -11.82 -42.35
C GLU A 35 -23.88 -13.17 -41.85
N GLU A 36 -23.80 -14.18 -42.73
CA GLU A 36 -23.22 -15.49 -42.40
C GLU A 36 -21.75 -15.38 -41.98
N PHE A 37 -20.95 -14.60 -42.71
CA PHE A 37 -19.56 -14.31 -42.36
C PHE A 37 -19.45 -13.65 -40.99
N THR A 38 -20.20 -12.57 -40.79
CA THR A 38 -20.16 -11.78 -39.56
C THR A 38 -20.59 -12.61 -38.35
N SER A 39 -21.68 -13.36 -38.49
CA SER A 39 -22.18 -14.30 -37.48
C SER A 39 -21.12 -15.36 -37.13
N HIS A 40 -20.46 -15.92 -38.14
CA HIS A 40 -19.40 -16.89 -37.92
C HIS A 40 -18.22 -16.28 -37.14
N ILE A 41 -17.77 -15.07 -37.49
CA ILE A 41 -16.68 -14.38 -36.77
C ILE A 41 -17.05 -14.17 -35.30
N TYR A 42 -18.25 -13.67 -35.01
CA TYR A 42 -18.71 -13.48 -33.63
C TYR A 42 -18.77 -14.78 -32.83
N GLN A 43 -19.12 -15.90 -33.46
CA GLN A 43 -19.16 -17.21 -32.79
C GLN A 43 -17.76 -17.77 -32.47
N ILE A 44 -16.75 -17.47 -33.29
CA ILE A 44 -15.41 -18.04 -33.13
C ILE A 44 -14.40 -17.09 -32.48
N MET A 45 -14.74 -15.80 -32.33
CA MET A 45 -13.81 -14.80 -31.83
C MET A 45 -13.32 -15.16 -30.43
N LYS A 46 -12.02 -15.02 -30.23
CA LYS A 46 -11.37 -15.21 -28.94
C LYS A 46 -10.62 -13.94 -28.58
N TYR A 47 -10.45 -13.69 -27.29
CA TYR A 47 -9.54 -12.65 -26.84
C TYR A 47 -8.14 -12.90 -27.42
N LYS A 48 -7.56 -11.84 -27.97
CA LYS A 48 -6.17 -11.87 -28.43
C LYS A 48 -5.30 -12.20 -27.22
N ASN A 49 -4.46 -13.22 -27.37
CA ASN A 49 -3.53 -13.61 -26.33
C ASN A 49 -2.17 -13.99 -26.91
N ILE A 50 -1.13 -13.93 -26.08
CA ILE A 50 0.20 -14.49 -26.34
C ILE A 50 0.45 -15.55 -25.27
N ASP A 51 0.49 -16.82 -25.67
CA ASP A 51 0.65 -17.98 -24.77
C ASP A 51 -0.28 -17.96 -23.55
N GLY A 52 -1.56 -17.63 -23.76
CA GLY A 52 -2.57 -17.57 -22.69
C GLY A 52 -2.67 -16.22 -21.97
N VAL A 53 -1.74 -15.29 -22.19
CA VAL A 53 -1.85 -13.91 -21.68
C VAL A 53 -2.82 -13.11 -22.53
N ILE A 54 -4.00 -12.80 -21.99
CA ILE A 54 -4.97 -11.94 -22.68
C ILE A 54 -4.39 -10.52 -22.81
N LEU A 55 -4.32 -10.03 -24.06
CA LEU A 55 -3.89 -8.67 -24.34
C LEU A 55 -5.09 -7.72 -24.17
N THR A 56 -5.13 -7.01 -23.05
CA THR A 56 -6.04 -5.87 -22.85
C THR A 56 -5.60 -4.70 -23.74
N GLY A 57 -6.41 -3.63 -23.85
CA GLY A 57 -6.07 -2.48 -24.69
C GLY A 57 -4.70 -1.86 -24.37
N GLN A 58 -4.36 -1.73 -23.08
CA GLN A 58 -3.08 -1.19 -22.63
C GLN A 58 -1.90 -2.13 -22.97
N LEU A 59 -2.05 -3.43 -22.73
CA LEU A 59 -1.01 -4.41 -23.09
C LEU A 59 -0.85 -4.50 -24.61
N PHE A 60 -1.94 -4.40 -25.36
CA PHE A 60 -1.91 -4.42 -26.82
C PHE A 60 -1.19 -3.21 -27.40
N LEU A 61 -1.39 -2.01 -26.82
CA LEU A 61 -0.65 -0.80 -27.19
C LEU A 61 0.86 -1.00 -27.00
N GLN A 62 1.27 -1.52 -25.85
CA GLN A 62 2.68 -1.77 -25.55
C GLN A 62 3.29 -2.79 -26.50
N VAL A 63 2.56 -3.86 -26.82
CA VAL A 63 2.97 -4.81 -27.86
C VAL A 63 3.15 -4.08 -29.19
N ALA A 64 2.18 -3.29 -29.63
CA ALA A 64 2.27 -2.56 -30.89
C ALA A 64 3.49 -1.63 -30.93
N GLU A 65 3.75 -0.89 -29.85
CA GLU A 65 4.93 -0.02 -29.70
C GLU A 65 6.24 -0.81 -29.83
N LEU A 66 6.36 -1.95 -29.16
CA LEU A 66 7.53 -2.83 -29.23
C LEU A 66 7.80 -3.30 -30.66
N TYR A 67 6.77 -3.78 -31.36
CA TYR A 67 6.89 -4.23 -32.74
C TYR A 67 7.31 -3.10 -33.68
N VAL A 68 6.74 -1.91 -33.52
CA VAL A 68 7.09 -0.73 -34.34
C VAL A 68 8.51 -0.25 -34.05
N GLN A 69 8.95 -0.23 -32.79
CA GLN A 69 10.29 0.17 -32.41
C GLN A 69 11.36 -0.80 -32.94
N ALA A 70 11.16 -2.10 -32.80
CA ALA A 70 12.06 -3.12 -33.36
C ALA A 70 12.25 -2.90 -34.86
N HIS A 71 11.15 -2.69 -35.60
CA HIS A 71 11.21 -2.41 -37.03
C HIS A 71 12.01 -1.13 -37.35
N ARG A 72 11.81 -0.05 -36.60
CA ARG A 72 12.56 1.21 -36.77
C ARG A 72 14.06 1.05 -36.52
N LEU A 73 14.44 0.16 -35.61
CA LEU A 73 15.84 -0.10 -35.27
C LEU A 73 16.52 -1.11 -36.20
N GLY A 74 15.79 -1.70 -37.15
CA GLY A 74 16.29 -2.78 -38.02
C GLY A 74 16.35 -4.14 -37.33
N ASP A 75 15.79 -4.26 -36.13
CA ASP A 75 15.72 -5.50 -35.37
C ASP A 75 14.49 -6.33 -35.73
N MET A 76 14.57 -7.65 -35.51
CA MET A 76 13.45 -8.55 -35.72
C MET A 76 12.54 -8.60 -34.48
N ALA A 77 11.29 -8.19 -34.64
CA ALA A 77 10.31 -8.33 -33.58
C ALA A 77 9.89 -9.80 -33.40
N CYS A 78 10.21 -10.39 -32.25
CA CYS A 78 9.88 -11.78 -31.93
C CYS A 78 8.72 -11.89 -30.93
N ILE A 79 7.85 -12.87 -31.11
CA ILE A 79 6.68 -13.11 -30.23
C ILE A 79 7.12 -13.42 -28.80
N GLU A 80 8.23 -14.13 -28.62
CA GLU A 80 8.76 -14.46 -27.29
C GLU A 80 9.28 -13.20 -26.56
N GLY A 81 9.95 -12.30 -27.27
CA GLY A 81 10.40 -11.01 -26.73
C GLY A 81 9.21 -10.14 -26.32
N ALA A 82 8.21 -10.03 -27.19
CA ALA A 82 6.96 -9.33 -26.87
C ALA A 82 6.26 -9.96 -25.66
N ARG A 83 6.25 -11.29 -25.53
CA ARG A 83 5.68 -11.99 -24.37
C ARG A 83 6.38 -11.60 -23.07
N LYS A 84 7.72 -11.66 -23.04
CA LYS A 84 8.52 -11.32 -21.85
C LYS A 84 8.24 -9.89 -21.39
N GLU A 85 8.20 -8.95 -22.33
CA GLU A 85 7.97 -7.54 -22.03
C GLU A 85 6.53 -7.29 -21.54
N VAL A 86 5.53 -7.93 -22.15
CA VAL A 86 4.13 -7.86 -21.70
C VAL A 86 3.98 -8.36 -20.27
N VAL A 87 4.58 -9.51 -19.94
CA VAL A 87 4.54 -10.09 -18.59
C VAL A 87 5.20 -9.16 -17.59
N LEU A 88 6.39 -8.64 -17.92
CA LEU A 88 7.12 -7.70 -17.08
C LEU A 88 6.28 -6.46 -16.77
N LEU A 89 5.71 -5.85 -17.80
CA LEU A 89 5.00 -4.58 -17.70
C LEU A 89 3.63 -4.73 -17.01
N ALA A 90 2.91 -5.81 -17.31
CA ALA A 90 1.67 -6.16 -16.62
C ALA A 90 1.89 -6.34 -15.12
N ASN A 91 2.91 -7.11 -14.73
CA ASN A 91 3.20 -7.38 -13.33
C ASN A 91 3.74 -6.15 -12.60
N LYS A 92 4.55 -5.33 -13.27
CA LYS A 92 5.01 -4.04 -12.73
C LYS A 92 3.82 -3.12 -12.44
N GLN A 93 2.89 -2.97 -13.39
CA GLN A 93 1.70 -2.15 -13.18
C GLN A 93 0.81 -2.72 -12.07
N ALA A 94 0.57 -4.04 -12.07
CA ALA A 94 -0.22 -4.71 -11.03
C ALA A 94 0.38 -4.49 -9.63
N MET A 95 1.71 -4.56 -9.53
CA MET A 95 2.42 -4.29 -8.29
C MET A 95 2.25 -2.84 -7.85
N GLU A 96 2.48 -1.86 -8.72
CA GLU A 96 2.34 -0.43 -8.37
C GLU A 96 0.90 -0.08 -7.96
N ASP A 97 -0.10 -0.62 -8.65
CA ASP A 97 -1.50 -0.46 -8.28
C ASP A 97 -1.79 -1.02 -6.89
N ALA A 98 -1.24 -2.21 -6.58
CA ALA A 98 -1.39 -2.85 -5.28
C ALA A 98 -0.68 -2.09 -4.16
N LYS A 99 0.53 -1.55 -4.42
CA LYS A 99 1.23 -0.64 -3.49
C LYS A 99 0.38 0.59 -3.19
N GLY A 100 -0.22 1.20 -4.20
CA GLY A 100 -1.09 2.37 -4.05
C GLY A 100 -2.37 2.07 -3.27
N VAL A 101 -2.92 0.85 -3.33
CA VAL A 101 -4.02 0.43 -2.44
C VAL A 101 -3.51 0.30 -1.01
N TYR A 102 -2.42 -0.44 -0.80
CA TYR A 102 -1.87 -0.68 0.52
C TYR A 102 -1.53 0.62 1.27
N GLN A 103 -0.84 1.55 0.60
CA GLN A 103 -0.46 2.83 1.20
C GLN A 103 -1.69 3.64 1.65
N ARG A 104 -2.67 3.81 0.77
CA ARG A 104 -3.89 4.57 1.09
C ARG A 104 -4.64 3.98 2.27
N GLU A 105 -4.73 2.66 2.34
CA GLU A 105 -5.40 1.97 3.44
C GLU A 105 -4.61 2.12 4.75
N MET A 106 -3.27 1.99 4.71
CA MET A 106 -2.40 2.21 5.88
C MET A 106 -2.45 3.65 6.40
N GLU A 107 -2.53 4.64 5.51
CA GLU A 107 -2.59 6.06 5.87
C GLU A 107 -3.84 6.43 6.69
N THR A 108 -4.91 5.62 6.62
CA THR A 108 -6.14 5.86 7.41
C THR A 108 -5.92 5.79 8.92
N LEU A 109 -4.84 5.15 9.39
CA LEU A 109 -4.45 5.10 10.80
C LEU A 109 -3.57 6.27 11.24
N LEU A 110 -2.96 7.03 10.33
CA LEU A 110 -1.96 8.06 10.70
C LEU A 110 -2.49 9.09 11.70
N ASN A 111 -3.73 9.54 11.52
CA ASN A 111 -4.34 10.55 12.38
C ASN A 111 -4.87 9.97 13.70
N LYS A 112 -4.77 8.65 13.90
CA LYS A 112 -5.25 7.94 15.10
C LYS A 112 -4.11 7.48 16.01
N LEU A 113 -2.86 7.66 15.59
CA LEU A 113 -1.71 7.26 16.40
C LEU A 113 -1.61 8.11 17.69
N PRO A 114 -1.21 7.51 18.83
CA PRO A 114 -0.84 6.10 18.98
C PRO A 114 -2.05 5.18 19.12
N VAL A 115 -1.92 3.95 18.60
CA VAL A 115 -2.90 2.86 18.73
C VAL A 115 -2.23 1.63 19.35
N GLU A 116 -3.03 0.68 19.81
CA GLU A 116 -2.52 -0.62 20.28
C GLU A 116 -1.75 -1.35 19.15
N TYR A 117 -0.61 -1.99 19.46
CA TYR A 117 0.16 -2.76 18.49
C TYR A 117 -0.68 -3.89 17.88
N LYS A 118 -1.59 -4.50 18.66
CA LYS A 118 -2.55 -5.50 18.14
C LYS A 118 -3.54 -4.92 17.15
N GLN A 119 -3.96 -3.67 17.31
CA GLN A 119 -4.81 -2.99 16.34
C GLN A 119 -3.99 -2.68 15.07
N LEU A 120 -2.76 -2.22 15.24
CA LEU A 120 -1.84 -1.91 14.15
C LEU A 120 -1.55 -3.15 13.28
N GLN A 121 -1.27 -4.30 13.90
CA GLN A 121 -1.06 -5.59 13.22
C GLN A 121 -2.30 -6.07 12.46
N ARG A 122 -3.49 -5.99 13.07
CA ARG A 122 -4.74 -6.37 12.38
C ARG A 122 -5.00 -5.51 11.15
N HIS A 123 -4.80 -4.20 11.28
CA HIS A 123 -4.95 -3.27 10.15
C HIS A 123 -3.96 -3.58 9.03
N GLN A 124 -2.71 -3.90 9.39
CA GLN A 124 -1.67 -4.31 8.46
C GLN A 124 -2.05 -5.56 7.65
N GLU A 125 -2.57 -6.59 8.33
CA GLU A 125 -3.01 -7.83 7.70
C GLU A 125 -4.14 -7.57 6.70
N GLU A 126 -5.12 -6.73 7.07
CA GLU A 126 -6.23 -6.35 6.19
C GLU A 126 -5.75 -5.56 4.96
N CYS A 127 -4.86 -4.60 5.15
CA CYS A 127 -4.25 -3.82 4.06
C CYS A 127 -3.49 -4.73 3.09
N THR A 128 -2.66 -5.63 3.64
CA THR A 128 -1.88 -6.60 2.86
C THR A 128 -2.79 -7.52 2.06
N LYS A 129 -3.86 -8.03 2.69
CA LYS A 129 -4.85 -8.90 2.03
C LYS A 129 -5.53 -8.19 0.85
N LYS A 130 -5.94 -6.93 1.01
CA LYS A 130 -6.56 -6.14 -0.07
C LYS A 130 -5.58 -5.92 -1.23
N ALA A 131 -4.34 -5.56 -0.92
CA ALA A 131 -3.30 -5.35 -1.92
C ALA A 131 -2.97 -6.65 -2.68
N MET A 132 -2.85 -7.79 -1.98
CA MET A 132 -2.56 -9.08 -2.62
C MET A 132 -3.72 -9.53 -3.49
N ALA A 133 -4.96 -9.36 -3.02
CA ALA A 133 -6.13 -9.70 -3.82
C ALA A 133 -6.17 -8.91 -5.14
N LEU A 134 -5.80 -7.61 -5.11
CA LEU A 134 -5.69 -6.82 -6.33
C LEU A 134 -4.55 -7.29 -7.23
N PHE A 135 -3.37 -7.53 -6.65
CA PHE A 135 -2.20 -8.02 -7.38
C PHE A 135 -2.51 -9.36 -8.07
N CYS A 136 -2.98 -10.38 -7.34
CA CYS A 136 -3.33 -11.68 -7.90
C CYS A 136 -4.39 -11.62 -9.01
N ARG A 137 -5.29 -10.64 -8.96
CA ARG A 137 -6.30 -10.43 -10.02
C ARG A 137 -5.70 -9.84 -11.30
N ARG A 138 -4.63 -9.05 -11.19
CA ARG A 138 -4.06 -8.26 -12.30
C ARG A 138 -2.72 -8.79 -12.81
N SER A 139 -2.00 -9.55 -11.99
CA SER A 139 -0.72 -10.15 -12.35
C SER A 139 -0.92 -11.24 -13.41
N VAL A 140 0.12 -11.45 -14.19
CA VAL A 140 0.13 -12.33 -15.34
C VAL A 140 1.44 -13.09 -15.36
N LEU A 141 1.40 -14.42 -15.32
CA LEU A 141 2.58 -15.29 -15.47
C LEU A 141 3.79 -14.87 -14.61
N ASP A 142 3.58 -14.44 -13.36
CA ASP A 142 4.65 -14.21 -12.38
C ASP A 142 5.18 -15.56 -11.84
N CYS A 143 5.72 -16.41 -12.71
CA CYS A 143 6.02 -17.81 -12.40
C CYS A 143 7.07 -18.00 -11.29
N ASN A 144 7.96 -17.01 -11.09
CA ASN A 144 8.99 -17.03 -10.04
C ASN A 144 8.56 -16.29 -8.77
N HIS A 145 7.33 -15.75 -8.75
CA HIS A 145 6.81 -14.90 -7.68
C HIS A 145 7.70 -13.68 -7.40
N GLU A 146 8.36 -13.14 -8.42
CA GLU A 146 9.33 -12.04 -8.27
C GLU A 146 8.60 -10.75 -7.88
N PHE A 147 7.51 -10.44 -8.58
CA PHE A 147 6.71 -9.25 -8.30
C PHE A 147 5.91 -9.38 -7.02
N GLU A 148 5.39 -10.57 -6.73
CA GLU A 148 4.76 -10.87 -5.44
C GLU A 148 5.72 -10.63 -4.26
N LYS A 149 6.96 -11.15 -4.33
CA LYS A 149 7.97 -10.93 -3.28
C LYS A 149 8.35 -9.46 -3.13
N MET A 150 8.49 -8.73 -4.24
CA MET A 150 8.76 -7.29 -4.21
C MET A 150 7.63 -6.52 -3.53
N LEU A 151 6.38 -6.90 -3.78
CA LEU A 151 5.21 -6.31 -3.16
C LEU A 151 5.15 -6.62 -1.65
N LEU A 152 5.39 -7.87 -1.25
CA LEU A 152 5.45 -8.25 0.17
C LEU A 152 6.54 -7.49 0.93
N ARG A 153 7.75 -7.40 0.36
CA ARG A 153 8.84 -6.61 0.96
C ARG A 153 8.43 -5.15 1.15
N PHE A 154 7.79 -4.55 0.15
CA PHE A 154 7.29 -3.18 0.25
C PHE A 154 6.25 -3.01 1.38
N THR A 155 5.34 -3.98 1.55
CA THR A 155 4.38 -3.92 2.67
C THR A 155 5.09 -3.97 4.02
N LEU A 156 6.05 -4.87 4.19
CA LEU A 156 6.85 -4.97 5.43
C LEU A 156 7.59 -3.67 5.75
N GLU A 157 8.35 -3.12 4.80
CA GLU A 157 9.09 -1.87 4.99
C GLU A 157 8.17 -0.68 5.32
N THR A 158 6.95 -0.67 4.78
CA THR A 158 5.97 0.38 5.06
C THR A 158 5.34 0.19 6.44
N PHE A 159 5.13 -1.06 6.86
CA PHE A 159 4.61 -1.40 8.19
C PHE A 159 5.62 -1.03 9.28
N GLU A 160 6.89 -1.39 9.13
CA GLU A 160 7.97 -1.02 10.06
C GLU A 160 8.04 0.50 10.30
N LYS A 161 7.86 1.29 9.23
CA LYS A 161 7.78 2.76 9.35
C LYS A 161 6.56 3.23 10.14
N MET A 162 5.44 2.53 10.02
CA MET A 162 4.22 2.83 10.77
C MET A 162 4.38 2.46 12.25
N GLU A 163 4.95 1.29 12.55
CA GLU A 163 5.28 0.88 13.92
C GLU A 163 6.18 1.90 14.59
N LYS A 164 7.26 2.31 13.93
CA LYS A 164 8.16 3.34 14.44
C LYS A 164 7.44 4.65 14.77
N LYS A 165 6.56 5.13 13.88
CA LYS A 165 5.75 6.33 14.13
C LYS A 165 4.79 6.16 15.30
N ASN A 166 4.19 4.98 15.44
CA ASN A 166 3.30 4.66 16.55
C ASN A 166 4.04 4.73 17.89
N THR A 167 5.21 4.09 17.96
CA THR A 167 6.14 4.11 19.10
C THR A 167 6.56 5.55 19.44
N GLU A 168 7.05 6.31 18.46
CA GLU A 168 7.50 7.69 18.66
C GLU A 168 6.37 8.60 19.19
N GLN A 169 5.17 8.46 18.64
CA GLN A 169 4.02 9.26 19.08
C GLN A 169 3.56 8.88 20.50
N SER A 170 3.56 7.58 20.82
CA SER A 170 3.23 7.09 22.17
C SER A 170 4.23 7.60 23.21
N TYR A 171 5.53 7.51 22.92
CA TYR A 171 6.56 8.02 23.81
C TYR A 171 6.45 9.53 24.00
N LYS A 172 6.25 10.28 22.90
CA LYS A 172 6.13 11.74 22.93
C LYS A 172 4.95 12.21 23.79
N LEU A 173 3.77 11.62 23.64
CA LEU A 173 2.60 11.98 24.45
C LEU A 173 2.84 11.65 25.92
N SER A 174 3.45 10.50 26.20
CA SER A 174 3.83 10.07 27.54
C SER A 174 4.81 11.06 28.21
N GLU A 175 5.86 11.46 27.49
CA GLU A 175 6.85 12.44 27.96
C GLU A 175 6.22 13.81 28.21
N GLN A 176 5.35 14.28 27.31
CA GLN A 176 4.61 15.53 27.48
C GLN A 176 3.75 15.50 28.74
N ARG A 177 3.01 14.42 28.96
CA ARG A 177 2.17 14.28 30.16
C ARG A 177 3.00 14.26 31.45
N LEU A 178 4.14 13.58 31.45
CA LEU A 178 5.05 13.56 32.60
C LEU A 178 5.58 14.96 32.89
N HIS A 179 5.95 15.71 31.86
CA HIS A 179 6.43 17.08 32.02
C HIS A 179 5.36 18.00 32.62
N GLU A 180 4.11 17.92 32.16
CA GLU A 180 2.98 18.66 32.73
C GLU A 180 2.78 18.34 34.21
N LEU A 181 2.70 17.06 34.57
CA LEU A 181 2.50 16.64 35.96
C LEU A 181 3.67 17.06 36.85
N PHE A 182 4.90 16.96 36.33
CA PHE A 182 6.10 17.30 37.08
C PHE A 182 6.29 18.81 37.26
N GLN A 183 5.69 19.63 36.40
CA GLN A 183 5.68 21.07 36.58
C GLN A 183 5.09 21.47 37.94
N HIS A 184 4.02 20.80 38.38
CA HIS A 184 3.45 21.01 39.71
C HIS A 184 4.41 20.63 40.83
N VAL A 185 5.22 19.58 40.65
CA VAL A 185 6.26 19.21 41.60
C VAL A 185 7.35 20.29 41.65
N ASN A 186 7.74 20.86 40.51
CA ASN A 186 8.72 21.96 40.46
C ASN A 186 8.27 23.21 41.22
N GLU A 187 6.98 23.53 41.16
CA GLU A 187 6.43 24.70 41.86
C GLU A 187 6.56 24.59 43.39
N MET A 188 6.65 23.37 43.92
CA MET A 188 6.81 23.07 45.35
C MET A 188 8.27 23.07 45.84
N ASP A 189 9.25 23.44 45.00
CA ASP A 189 10.68 23.33 45.34
C ASP A 189 11.07 24.01 46.66
N LYS A 190 10.47 25.17 46.96
CA LYS A 190 10.71 25.87 48.22
C LYS A 190 10.22 25.09 49.44
N GLU A 191 9.14 24.33 49.31
CA GLU A 191 8.54 23.52 50.38
C GLU A 191 9.36 22.26 50.67
N PHE A 192 10.11 21.78 49.67
CA PHE A 192 11.03 20.65 49.80
C PHE A 192 12.33 21.02 50.50
N MET A 193 12.67 22.31 50.59
CA MET A 193 13.87 22.83 51.28
C MET A 193 13.58 23.25 52.73
N GLN A 194 12.55 22.67 53.34
CA GLN A 194 12.15 22.88 54.73
C GLN A 194 12.24 21.54 55.50
N PRO A 195 12.28 21.54 56.85
CA PRO A 195 12.23 20.30 57.62
C PRO A 195 11.02 19.42 57.24
N GLY A 196 11.27 18.14 56.97
CA GLY A 196 10.30 17.17 56.46
C GLY A 196 10.06 17.26 54.93
N GLY A 197 10.87 18.04 54.22
CA GLY A 197 10.73 18.29 52.78
C GLY A 197 10.84 17.04 51.91
N TYR A 198 11.63 16.03 52.31
CA TYR A 198 11.75 14.78 51.58
C TYR A 198 10.47 13.94 51.65
N GLN A 199 9.74 13.97 52.78
CA GLN A 199 8.44 13.30 52.87
C GLN A 199 7.40 13.98 51.96
N ARG A 200 7.41 15.31 51.89
CA ARG A 200 6.54 16.07 50.96
C ARG A 200 6.87 15.75 49.51
N TYR A 201 8.15 15.70 49.15
CA TYR A 201 8.59 15.31 47.80
C TYR A 201 8.12 13.90 47.44
N LYS A 202 8.28 12.92 48.34
CA LYS A 202 7.77 11.56 48.13
C LYS A 202 6.25 11.53 47.90
N ALA A 203 5.49 12.28 48.68
CA ALA A 203 4.04 12.35 48.51
C ALA A 203 3.65 12.98 47.16
N ALA A 204 4.34 14.04 46.74
CA ALA A 204 4.14 14.68 45.44
C ALA A 204 4.47 13.72 44.27
N MET A 205 5.57 12.99 44.36
CA MET A 205 5.96 11.99 43.35
C MET A 205 5.00 10.80 43.30
N LEU A 206 4.46 10.35 44.44
CA LEU A 206 3.43 9.31 44.47
C LEU A 206 2.14 9.77 43.77
N LYS A 207 1.70 11.00 44.05
CA LYS A 207 0.53 11.59 43.39
C LYS A 207 0.74 11.71 41.87
N LEU A 208 1.94 12.13 41.44
CA LEU A 208 2.30 12.15 40.03
C LEU A 208 2.22 10.76 39.39
N ASP A 209 2.74 9.72 40.05
CA ASP A 209 2.67 8.34 39.57
C ASP A 209 1.22 7.88 39.41
N GLU A 210 0.37 8.11 40.41
CA GLU A 210 -1.05 7.76 40.37
C GLU A 210 -1.78 8.47 39.21
N GLU A 211 -1.59 9.79 39.05
CA GLU A 211 -2.21 10.57 37.98
C GLU A 211 -1.71 10.18 36.59
N TYR A 212 -0.40 9.91 36.46
CA TYR A 212 0.18 9.44 35.21
C TYR A 212 -0.35 8.05 34.83
N ARG A 213 -0.38 7.11 35.78
CA ARG A 213 -0.93 5.75 35.57
C ARG A 213 -2.41 5.77 35.22
N ALA A 214 -3.18 6.71 35.77
CA ALA A 214 -4.59 6.90 35.41
C ALA A 214 -4.81 7.57 34.04
N THR A 215 -3.79 8.20 33.44
CA THR A 215 -3.94 8.87 32.14
C THR A 215 -4.10 7.84 31.00
N GLU A 216 -5.21 7.91 30.27
CA GLU A 216 -5.53 7.09 29.10
C GLU A 216 -4.97 7.72 27.80
N GLY A 217 -4.89 6.92 26.72
CA GLY A 217 -4.53 7.42 25.39
C GLY A 217 -3.03 7.71 25.15
N LEU A 218 -2.15 7.39 26.11
CA LEU A 218 -0.70 7.57 25.98
C LEU A 218 -0.03 6.51 25.07
N GLY A 219 -0.73 5.41 24.79
CA GLY A 219 -0.22 4.28 24.02
C GLY A 219 0.69 3.34 24.82
N GLU A 220 1.35 2.41 24.13
CA GLU A 220 2.08 1.30 24.75
C GLU A 220 3.51 1.65 25.20
N GLU A 221 4.06 2.82 24.85
CA GLU A 221 5.37 3.29 25.35
C GLU A 221 5.29 4.01 26.71
N LYS A 222 4.11 3.99 27.34
CA LYS A 222 3.82 4.67 28.61
C LYS A 222 4.78 4.29 29.74
N ASP A 223 5.03 3.00 29.94
CA ASP A 223 5.86 2.51 31.05
C ASP A 223 7.33 2.85 30.81
N LYS A 224 7.82 2.69 29.58
CA LYS A 224 9.19 3.03 29.20
C LYS A 224 9.48 4.53 29.38
N ALA A 225 8.57 5.40 28.95
CA ALA A 225 8.71 6.84 29.15
C ALA A 225 8.77 7.22 30.64
N TYR A 226 7.98 6.52 31.48
CA TYR A 226 8.03 6.71 32.93
C TYR A 226 9.35 6.25 33.54
N GLU A 227 9.84 5.07 33.17
CA GLU A 227 11.15 4.57 33.62
C GLU A 227 12.29 5.53 33.27
N ASP A 228 12.35 5.99 32.02
CA ASP A 228 13.33 6.96 31.55
C ASP A 228 13.23 8.28 32.34
N PHE A 229 12.01 8.75 32.59
CA PHE A 229 11.75 9.97 33.36
C PHE A 229 12.20 9.85 34.82
N MET A 230 11.91 8.71 35.47
CA MET A 230 12.29 8.47 36.85
C MET A 230 13.81 8.37 37.02
N GLU A 231 14.50 7.69 36.09
CA GLU A 231 15.97 7.62 36.13
C GLU A 231 16.60 9.01 35.92
N LYS A 232 16.06 9.84 34.99
CA LYS A 232 16.52 11.24 34.79
C LYS A 232 16.35 12.12 36.04
N ASN A 233 15.39 11.83 36.92
CA ASN A 233 15.08 12.66 38.11
C ASN A 233 15.58 12.09 39.44
N LYS A 234 16.29 10.96 39.42
CA LYS A 234 16.74 10.23 40.61
C LYS A 234 17.65 11.05 41.53
N ASP A 235 18.58 11.81 40.95
CA ASP A 235 19.56 12.61 41.70
C ASP A 235 18.92 13.76 42.46
N ARG A 236 17.82 14.30 41.93
CA ARG A 236 17.05 15.35 42.61
C ARG A 236 16.45 14.84 43.91
N GLY A 237 15.85 13.64 43.88
CA GLY A 237 15.32 13.00 45.09
C GLY A 237 16.41 12.76 46.14
N GLN A 238 17.62 12.39 45.72
CA GLN A 238 18.76 12.22 46.62
C GLN A 238 19.24 13.55 47.23
N SER A 239 19.24 14.62 46.44
CA SER A 239 19.64 15.96 46.88
C SER A 239 18.67 16.52 47.93
N ILE A 240 17.35 16.39 47.70
CA ILE A 240 16.32 16.80 48.67
C ILE A 240 16.47 15.99 49.97
N LEU A 241 16.71 14.68 49.89
CA LEU A 241 16.96 13.84 51.07
C LEU A 241 18.19 14.31 51.87
N MET A 242 19.26 14.70 51.17
CA MET A 242 20.48 15.19 51.82
C MET A 242 20.22 16.51 52.55
N VAL A 243 19.52 17.46 51.92
CA VAL A 243 19.15 18.73 52.54
C VAL A 243 18.25 18.51 53.75
N ASP A 244 17.20 17.71 53.65
CA ASP A 244 16.26 17.45 54.75
C ASP A 244 16.98 16.88 55.99
N LYS A 245 17.91 15.93 55.79
CA LYS A 245 18.75 15.37 56.87
C LYS A 245 19.64 16.38 57.56
N THR A 246 20.00 17.48 56.90
CA THR A 246 20.79 18.57 57.52
C THR A 246 19.94 19.62 58.22
N LEU A 247 18.65 19.67 57.92
CA LEU A 247 17.66 20.57 58.53
C LEU A 247 16.90 19.93 59.71
N THR A 248 17.06 18.61 59.88
CA THR A 248 16.52 17.82 60.99
C THR A 248 17.46 17.85 62.19
#